data_AF-A0A6C1P7X2-F1
#
_entry.id   AF-A0A6C1P7X2-F1
#
_cell.length_a   1.000
_cell.length_b   1.000
_cell.length_c   1.000
_cell.angle_alpha   90.00
_cell.angle_beta   90.00
_cell.angle_gamma   90.00
#
_symmetry.space_group_name_H-M   'P 1'
#
loop_
_entity.id
_entity.type
_entity.pdbx_description
1 polymer ?
#
loop_
_entity_poly.entity_id
_entity_poly.type
_entity_poly.pdbx_seq_one_letter_code
_entity_poly.pdbx_strand_id
1 'polypeptide(L)' 'MIRKYTLIVLSAILMSLVTVTELLAHPGHGTTEGNSLVHFITEPVHIISFFAVLAVGTITVLWYRARRKKLVKVNA' A
#
# COMPACT_ATOMS: atom_id res chain seq x y z
N MET A 1 3.45 -5.27 -20.55
CA MET A 1 4.10 -5.68 -19.29
C MET A 1 3.97 -4.66 -18.15
N ILE A 2 4.22 -3.37 -18.36
CA ILE A 2 4.12 -2.32 -17.30
C ILE A 2 2.75 -2.30 -16.60
N ARG A 3 1.68 -2.45 -17.38
CA ARG A 3 0.30 -2.53 -16.87
C ARG A 3 0.10 -3.66 -15.85
N LYS A 4 0.84 -4.77 -15.94
CA LYS A 4 0.77 -5.89 -14.98
C LYS A 4 1.37 -5.52 -13.62
N TYR A 5 2.51 -4.82 -13.58
CA TYR A 5 3.14 -4.39 -12.32
C TYR A 5 2.34 -3.30 -11.61
N THR A 6 1.78 -2.36 -12.37
CA THR A 6 0.85 -1.37 -11.81
C THR A 6 -0.37 -2.06 -11.20
N LEU A 7 -0.94 -3.06 -11.88
CA LEU A 7 -2.07 -3.84 -11.35
C LEU A 7 -1.68 -4.65 -10.10
N ILE A 8 -0.48 -5.24 -10.05
CA ILE A 8 0.02 -5.97 -8.87
C ILE A 8 0.17 -5.03 -7.67
N VAL A 9 0.70 -3.82 -7.88
CA VAL A 9 0.83 -2.83 -6.80
C VAL A 9 -0.54 -2.32 -6.35
N LEU A 10 -1.46 -2.09 -7.29
CA LEU A 10 -2.82 -1.68 -6.97
C LEU A 10 -3.57 -2.78 -6.19
N SER A 11 -3.41 -4.04 -6.58
CA SER A 11 -3.99 -5.19 -5.86
C SER A 11 -3.37 -5.35 -4.48
N ALA A 12 -2.06 -5.15 -4.33
CA ALA A 12 -1.40 -5.21 -3.02
C ALA A 12 -1.87 -4.09 -2.09
N ILE A 13 -2.09 -2.87 -2.62
CA ILE A 13 -2.69 -1.77 -1.87
C ILE A 13 -4.12 -2.15 -1.43
N LEU A 14 -4.96 -2.61 -2.35
CA LEU A 14 -6.34 -3.03 -2.04
C LEU A 14 -6.39 -4.16 -0.99
N MET A 15 -5.54 -5.19 -1.09
CA MET A 15 -5.47 -6.27 -0.12
C MET A 15 -4.98 -5.79 1.25
N SER A 16 -4.06 -4.82 1.27
CA SER A 16 -3.62 -4.20 2.52
C SER A 16 -4.74 -3.39 3.17
N LEU A 17 -5.56 -2.68 2.40
CA LEU A 17 -6.73 -1.97 2.93
C LEU A 17 -7.75 -2.94 3.56
N VAL A 18 -8.05 -4.05 2.88
CA VAL A 18 -9.02 -5.06 3.37
C VAL A 18 -8.52 -5.76 4.65
N THR A 19 -7.25 -6.12 4.70
CA THR A 19 -6.66 -6.79 5.88
C THR A 19 -6.52 -5.85 7.08
N VAL A 20 -6.28 -4.57 6.84
CA VAL A 20 -6.24 -3.53 7.88
C VAL A 20 -7.64 -3.29 8.47
N THR A 21 -8.72 -3.39 7.69
CA THR A 21 -10.08 -3.12 8.17
C THR A 21 -10.72 -4.22 9.01
N GLU A 22 -10.35 -5.48 8.85
CA GLU A 22 -10.97 -6.58 9.62
C GLU A 22 -10.08 -7.11 10.74
N LEU A 23 -8.76 -7.10 10.56
CA LEU A 23 -7.82 -7.70 11.50
C LEU A 23 -7.34 -6.74 12.59
N LEU A 24 -7.34 -5.42 12.34
CA LEU A 24 -6.84 -4.40 13.26
C LEU A 24 -7.95 -3.59 13.94
N ALA A 25 -9.16 -3.60 13.39
CA ALA A 25 -10.33 -2.87 13.89
C ALA A 25 -11.23 -3.73 14.81
N HIS A 26 -10.62 -4.54 15.68
CA HIS A 26 -11.38 -5.31 16.67
C HIS A 26 -11.55 -4.50 17.97
N PRO A 27 -12.68 -4.65 18.69
CA PRO A 27 -12.83 -4.04 20.01
C PRO A 27 -11.71 -4.47 20.95
N GLY A 28 -11.13 -3.53 21.69
CA GLY A 28 -10.10 -3.80 22.71
C GLY A 28 -8.67 -3.38 22.35
N HIS A 29 -8.39 -2.99 21.10
CA HIS A 29 -7.18 -2.26 20.73
C HIS A 29 -7.58 -0.86 20.28
N GLY A 30 -7.01 0.18 20.87
CA GLY A 30 -7.29 1.55 20.48
C GLY A 30 -7.79 2.51 21.55
N THR A 31 -7.83 3.79 21.21
CA THR A 31 -8.47 4.84 22.05
C THR A 31 -9.93 5.09 21.66
N THR A 32 -10.42 4.42 20.61
CA THR A 32 -11.73 4.64 19.99
C THR A 32 -12.38 3.31 19.59
N GLU A 33 -13.67 3.34 19.27
CA GLU A 33 -14.42 2.16 18.86
C GLU A 33 -13.89 1.55 17.55
N GLY A 34 -13.59 0.24 17.56
CA GLY A 34 -12.82 -0.44 16.50
C GLY A 34 -13.37 -0.29 15.08
N ASN A 35 -14.69 -0.30 14.90
CA ASN A 35 -15.31 -0.16 13.57
C ASN A 35 -15.68 1.29 13.22
N SER A 36 -15.19 2.28 13.96
CA SER A 36 -15.46 3.69 13.68
C SER A 36 -14.49 4.27 12.67
N LEU A 37 -14.96 5.20 11.83
CA LEU A 37 -14.09 5.95 10.91
C LEU A 37 -12.96 6.68 11.65
N VAL A 38 -13.24 7.15 12.88
CA VAL A 38 -12.26 7.85 13.72
C VAL A 38 -11.12 6.90 14.08
N HIS A 39 -11.41 5.66 14.50
CA HIS A 39 -10.40 4.65 14.80
C HIS A 39 -9.40 4.44 13.66
N PHE A 40 -9.89 4.30 12.42
CA PHE A 40 -9.02 4.13 11.25
C PHE A 40 -8.10 5.33 10.97
N ILE A 41 -8.52 6.55 11.32
CA ILE A 41 -7.80 7.78 11.00
C ILE A 41 -6.91 8.22 12.16
N THR A 42 -7.31 8.00 13.41
CA THR A 42 -6.57 8.48 14.58
C THR A 42 -5.54 7.48 15.08
N GLU A 43 -5.69 6.20 14.73
CA GLU A 43 -4.77 5.20 15.22
C GLU A 43 -3.46 5.15 14.44
N PRO A 44 -2.32 5.31 15.14
CA PRO A 44 -1.01 5.34 14.50
C PRO A 44 -0.72 4.09 13.68
N VAL A 45 -1.17 2.92 14.14
CA VAL A 45 -0.90 1.64 13.47
C VAL A 45 -1.52 1.58 12.07
N HIS A 46 -2.73 2.12 11.90
CA HIS A 46 -3.45 2.16 10.63
C HIS A 46 -2.76 3.12 9.64
N ILE A 47 -2.42 4.32 10.11
CA ILE A 47 -1.74 5.34 9.30
C ILE A 47 -0.35 4.85 8.85
N ILE A 48 0.47 4.34 9.78
CA ILE A 48 1.84 3.92 9.50
C ILE A 48 1.83 2.78 8.47
N SER A 49 0.96 1.79 8.67
CA SER A 49 0.84 0.64 7.76
C SER A 49 0.41 1.07 6.36
N PHE A 50 -0.56 1.99 6.25
CA PHE A 50 -1.01 2.53 4.98
C PHE A 50 0.13 3.24 4.22
N PHE A 51 0.85 4.14 4.88
CA PHE A 51 1.97 4.85 4.25
C PHE A 51 3.13 3.92 3.89
N ALA A 52 3.41 2.89 4.69
CA ALA A 52 4.44 1.91 4.39
C ALA A 52 4.14 1.17 3.07
N VAL A 53 2.90 0.69 2.89
CA VAL A 53 2.47 0.02 1.65
C VAL A 53 2.55 0.96 0.46
N LEU A 54 2.10 2.21 0.63
CA LEU A 54 2.15 3.24 -0.41
C LEU A 54 3.58 3.56 -0.85
N ALA A 55 4.50 3.68 0.11
CA ALA A 55 5.92 3.94 -0.15
C ALA A 55 6.56 2.79 -0.91
N VAL A 56 6.42 1.55 -0.42
CA VAL A 56 6.98 0.35 -1.06
C VAL A 56 6.41 0.16 -2.46
N GLY A 57 5.09 0.32 -2.63
CA GLY A 57 4.41 0.23 -3.92
C GLY A 57 4.95 1.26 -4.92
N THR A 58 5.01 2.53 -4.52
CA THR A 58 5.52 3.63 -5.36
C THR A 58 6.97 3.40 -5.75
N ILE A 59 7.85 3.08 -4.79
CA ILE A 59 9.27 2.82 -5.04
C ILE A 59 9.44 1.67 -6.03
N THR A 60 8.70 0.58 -5.85
CA THR A 60 8.75 -0.59 -6.73
C THR A 60 8.36 -0.22 -8.17
N VAL A 61 7.26 0.53 -8.35
CA VAL A 61 6.83 0.99 -9.68
C VAL A 61 7.88 1.90 -10.32
N LEU A 62 8.40 2.88 -9.58
CA LEU A 62 9.39 3.82 -10.09
C LEU A 62 10.69 3.10 -10.48
N TRP A 63 11.16 2.19 -9.64
CA TRP A 63 12.35 1.37 -9.90
C TRP A 63 12.20 0.52 -11.16
N TYR A 64 11.06 -0.17 -11.31
CA TYR A 64 10.77 -0.95 -12.53
C TYR A 64 10.72 -0.07 -13.79
N ARG A 65 10.10 1.11 -13.71
CA ARG A 65 10.05 2.07 -14.83
C ARG A 65 11.44 2.58 -15.20
N ALA A 66 12.27 2.89 -14.20
CA ALA A 66 13.64 3.36 -14.42
C ALA A 66 14.52 2.29 -15.09
N ARG A 67 14.46 1.03 -14.64
CA ARG A 67 15.21 -0.07 -15.26
C ARG A 67 14.81 -0.32 -16.71
N ARG A 68 13.53 -0.25 -17.04
CA ARG A 68 13.05 -0.42 -18.43
C ARG A 68 13.57 0.67 -19.37
N LYS A 69 13.56 1.94 -18.92
CA LYS A 69 14.13 3.04 -19.71
C LYS A 69 15.63 2.83 -19.99
N LYS A 70 16.38 2.36 -18.99
CA LYS A 70 17.81 2.05 -19.13
C LYS A 70 18.05 0.90 -20.13
N LEU A 71 17.25 -0.17 -20.08
CA LEU A 71 17.37 -1.30 -21.00
C LEU A 71 17.03 -0.94 -22.46
N VAL A 72 16.00 -0.13 -22.68
CA VAL A 72 15.65 0.33 -24.05
C VAL A 72 16.75 1.22 -24.63
N LYS A 73 17.36 2.08 -23.81
CA LYS A 73 18.44 2.98 -24.25
C LYS A 73 19.76 2.26 -24.56
N VAL A 74 20.00 1.09 -23.98
CA VAL A 74 21.21 0.27 -24.27
C VAL A 74 21.05 -0.55 -25.57
N ASN A 75 19.81 -0.88 -25.94
CA ASN A 75 19.51 -1.68 -27.14
C ASN A 75 19.13 -0.83 -28.38
N ALA A 76 19.25 0.51 -28.28
CA ALA A 76 18.99 1.46 -29.36
C ALA A 76 20.30 2.13 -29.78
#